data_AF-A0A220S2D5-F1
#
_entry.id   AF-A0A220S2D5-F1
#
_cell.length_a   1.000
_cell.length_b   1.000
_cell.length_c   1.000
_cell.angle_alpha   90.00
_cell.angle_beta   90.00
_cell.angle_gamma   90.00
#
_symmetry.space_group_name_H-M   'P 1'
#
loop_
_entity.id
_entity.type
_entity.pdbx_description
1 polymer ?
#
loop_
_entity_poly.entity_id
_entity_poly.type
_entity_poly.pdbx_seq_one_letter_code
_entity_poly.pdbx_strand_id
1 'polypeptide(L)'
;MGYTNFNMRLDDNLRSRAYPVLEQYGLTPSQAVRMFFNQIGQTGKVPLSFDWTEESKFNAQAEALLRESVAEMENGRYTVHSADGLAGGLMDIADE
;
A
#
# COMPACT_ATOMS: atom_id res chain seq x y z
N MET A 1 -23.34 -24.03 -1.60
CA MET A 1 -22.63 -22.82 -2.09
C MET A 1 -23.56 -22.08 -3.04
N GLY A 2 -23.92 -20.83 -2.72
CA GLY A 2 -24.68 -19.98 -3.63
C GLY A 2 -23.76 -19.40 -4.69
N TYR A 3 -24.23 -19.32 -5.93
CA TYR A 3 -23.53 -18.63 -7.01
C TYR A 3 -24.27 -17.34 -7.30
N THR A 4 -23.54 -16.23 -7.34
CA THR A 4 -24.08 -14.92 -7.71
C THR A 4 -23.50 -14.50 -9.04
N ASN A 5 -24.36 -14.04 -9.95
CA ASN A 5 -23.92 -13.51 -11.23
C ASN A 5 -23.42 -12.07 -11.05
N PHE A 6 -22.26 -11.77 -11.61
CA PHE A 6 -21.65 -10.45 -11.60
C PHE A 6 -21.60 -9.91 -13.03
N ASN A 7 -22.36 -8.84 -13.30
CA ASN A 7 -22.35 -8.14 -14.58
C ASN A 7 -21.54 -6.85 -14.44
N MET A 8 -20.49 -6.71 -15.25
CA MET A 8 -19.63 -5.53 -15.28
C MET A 8 -19.70 -4.90 -16.67
N ARG A 9 -19.92 -3.58 -16.70
CA ARG A 9 -19.78 -2.78 -17.93
C ARG A 9 -18.31 -2.40 -18.09
N LEU A 10 -17.79 -2.60 -19.29
CA LEU A 10 -16.43 -2.25 -19.66
C LEU A 10 -16.47 -1.40 -20.92
N ASP A 11 -15.75 -0.28 -20.92
CA ASP A 11 -15.58 0.52 -22.12
C ASP A 11 -14.74 -0.23 -23.17
N ASP A 12 -15.03 0.01 -24.45
CA ASP A 12 -14.38 -0.72 -25.54
C ASP A 12 -12.87 -0.43 -25.63
N ASN A 13 -12.42 0.77 -25.24
CA ASN A 13 -10.99 1.08 -25.18
C ASN A 13 -10.29 0.26 -24.10
N LEU A 14 -10.93 0.08 -22.95
CA LEU A 14 -10.37 -0.72 -21.86
C LEU A 14 -10.40 -2.21 -22.20
N ARG A 15 -11.47 -2.69 -22.82
CA ARG A 15 -11.57 -4.06 -23.36
C ARG A 15 -10.41 -4.37 -24.32
N SER A 16 -10.21 -3.50 -25.32
CA SER A 16 -9.19 -3.68 -26.35
C SER A 16 -7.77 -3.75 -25.79
N ARG A 17 -7.48 -3.02 -24.71
CA ARG A 17 -6.18 -3.05 -24.04
C ARG A 17 -6.02 -4.24 -23.07
N ALA A 18 -7.06 -4.59 -22.32
CA ALA A 18 -6.97 -5.59 -21.27
C ALA A 18 -7.04 -7.03 -21.80
N TYR A 19 -7.87 -7.28 -22.82
CA TYR A 19 -8.13 -8.65 -23.28
C TYR A 19 -6.88 -9.32 -23.87
N PRO A 20 -6.08 -8.67 -24.73
CA PRO A 20 -4.85 -9.27 -25.25
C PRO A 20 -3.84 -9.62 -24.15
N VAL A 21 -3.77 -8.81 -23.09
CA VAL A 21 -2.89 -9.09 -21.94
C VAL A 21 -3.37 -10.34 -21.21
N LEU A 22 -4.67 -10.44 -20.93
CA LEU A 22 -5.24 -11.63 -20.28
C LEU A 22 -5.06 -12.89 -21.13
N GLU A 23 -5.22 -12.78 -22.45
CA GLU A 23 -5.01 -13.87 -23.40
C GLU A 23 -3.56 -14.37 -23.42
N GLN A 24 -2.57 -13.48 -23.28
CA GLN A 24 -1.16 -13.88 -23.14
C GLN A 24 -0.90 -14.75 -21.91
N TYR A 25 -1.66 -14.52 -20.84
CA TYR A 25 -1.63 -15.36 -19.64
C TYR A 25 -2.57 -16.58 -19.72
N GLY A 26 -3.28 -16.77 -20.84
CA GLY A 26 -4.27 -17.84 -20.99
C GLY A 26 -5.48 -17.69 -20.07
N LEU A 27 -5.79 -16.48 -19.63
CA LEU A 27 -6.85 -16.17 -18.68
C LEU A 27 -8.05 -15.56 -19.39
N THR A 28 -9.25 -16.02 -19.01
CA THR A 28 -10.49 -15.32 -19.38
C THR A 28 -10.71 -14.11 -18.46
N PRO A 29 -11.41 -13.06 -18.93
CA PRO A 29 -11.76 -11.90 -18.10
C PRO A 29 -12.45 -12.27 -16.79
N SER A 30 -13.37 -13.23 -16.82
CA SER A 30 -14.07 -13.70 -15.62
C SER A 30 -13.15 -14.37 -14.61
N GLN A 31 -12.13 -15.11 -15.07
CA GLN A 31 -11.13 -15.72 -14.18
C GLN A 31 -10.28 -14.65 -13.52
N ALA A 32 -9.81 -13.66 -14.28
CA ALA A 32 -9.02 -12.55 -13.74
C ALA A 32 -9.79 -11.76 -12.66
N VAL A 33 -11.07 -11.43 -12.91
CA VAL A 33 -11.94 -10.76 -11.94
C VAL A 33 -12.17 -11.61 -10.69
N ARG A 34 -12.35 -12.93 -10.85
CA ARG A 34 -12.50 -13.84 -9.71
C ARG A 34 -11.22 -13.90 -8.87
N MET A 35 -10.05 -13.93 -9.50
CA MET A 35 -8.76 -13.89 -8.81
C MET A 35 -8.57 -12.57 -8.06
N PHE A 36 -8.94 -11.45 -8.68
CA PHE A 36 -8.93 -10.13 -8.05
C PHE A 36 -9.76 -10.10 -6.76
N PHE A 37 -11.01 -10.59 -6.80
CA PHE A 37 -11.84 -10.66 -5.59
C PHE A 37 -11.30 -11.62 -4.54
N ASN A 38 -10.73 -12.76 -4.95
CA ASN A 38 -10.08 -13.68 -4.03
C ASN A 38 -8.91 -13.02 -3.31
N GLN A 39 -8.09 -12.25 -4.03
CA GLN A 39 -6.95 -11.55 -3.44
C GLN A 39 -7.42 -10.48 -2.44
N ILE A 40 -8.49 -9.76 -2.74
CA ILE A 40 -9.11 -8.81 -1.78
C ILE A 40 -9.56 -9.55 -0.52
N GLY A 41 -10.32 -10.64 -0.68
CA GLY A 41 -10.83 -11.41 0.46
C GLY A 41 -9.72 -12.03 1.31
N GLN A 42 -8.60 -12.43 0.70
CA GLN A 42 -7.47 -13.03 1.41
C GLN A 42 -6.58 -11.99 2.11
N THR A 43 -6.34 -10.85 1.47
CA THR A 43 -5.36 -9.86 1.94
C THR A 43 -5.98 -8.70 2.71
N GLY A 44 -7.31 -8.54 2.63
CA GLY A 44 -8.03 -7.39 3.21
C GLY A 44 -7.71 -6.06 2.52
N LYS A 45 -6.92 -6.06 1.44
CA LYS A 45 -6.53 -4.86 0.69
C LYS A 45 -6.87 -5.01 -0.79
N VAL A 46 -7.14 -3.89 -1.45
CA VAL A 46 -7.35 -3.87 -2.89
C VAL A 46 -5.98 -3.94 -3.59
N PRO A 47 -5.71 -4.96 -4.43
CA PRO A 47 -4.42 -5.14 -5.09
C PRO A 47 -4.31 -4.24 -6.33
N LEU A 48 -4.57 -2.95 -6.14
CA LEU A 48 -4.30 -1.91 -7.11
C LEU A 48 -3.25 -1.01 -6.47
N SER A 49 -2.17 -0.73 -7.20
CA SER A 49 -1.26 0.30 -6.76
C SER A 49 -1.95 1.64 -7.00
N PHE A 50 -2.35 2.32 -5.93
CA PHE A 50 -2.90 3.66 -5.99
C PHE A 50 -1.78 4.70 -6.14
N ASP A 51 -0.83 4.46 -7.05
CA ASP A 51 0.32 5.34 -7.32
C ASP A 51 -0.08 6.62 -8.09
N TRP A 52 -1.37 7.00 -8.07
CA TRP A 52 -1.83 8.27 -8.62
C TRP A 52 -1.37 9.47 -7.76
N THR A 53 -0.85 9.19 -6.57
CA THR A 53 -0.15 10.14 -5.71
C THR A 53 1.31 9.70 -5.56
N GLU A 54 2.17 10.03 -6.53
CA GLU A 54 3.63 9.95 -6.33
C GLU A 54 4.14 10.89 -5.20
N GLU A 55 3.26 11.61 -4.51
CA GLU A 55 3.53 12.43 -3.31
C GLU A 55 3.33 11.68 -1.98
N SER A 56 3.38 10.35 -1.97
CA SER A 56 3.56 9.58 -0.73
C SER A 56 4.80 8.70 -0.77
N LYS A 57 5.83 9.13 -1.52
CA LYS A 57 7.20 8.89 -1.09
C LYS A 57 7.45 9.86 0.04
N PHE A 58 7.93 9.37 1.19
CA PHE A 58 8.46 10.19 2.27
C PHE A 58 9.12 11.45 1.69
N ASN A 59 8.80 12.65 2.20
CA ASN A 59 9.52 13.88 1.84
C ASN A 59 11.02 13.54 1.83
N ALA A 60 11.79 13.92 0.81
CA ALA A 60 13.21 13.58 0.71
C ALA A 60 13.98 13.89 2.02
N GLN A 61 13.49 14.88 2.77
CA GLN A 61 13.95 15.21 4.11
C GLN A 61 13.69 14.10 5.14
N ALA A 62 12.51 13.47 5.14
CA ALA A 62 12.17 12.36 6.03
C ALA A 62 12.99 11.10 5.73
N GLU A 63 13.30 10.80 4.46
CA GLU A 63 14.19 9.68 4.13
C GLU A 63 15.64 9.97 4.59
N ALA A 64 16.10 11.22 4.46
CA ALA A 64 17.41 11.64 4.95
C ALA A 64 17.50 11.55 6.48
N LEU A 65 16.48 12.04 7.20
CA LEU A 65 16.37 11.96 8.66
C LEU A 65 16.37 10.51 9.14
N LEU A 66 15.61 9.62 8.50
CA LEU A 66 15.58 8.20 8.88
C LEU A 66 16.95 7.53 8.68
N ARG A 67 17.67 7.85 7.60
CA ARG A 67 19.03 7.32 7.38
C ARG A 67 20.02 7.85 8.42
N GLU A 68 19.93 9.11 8.80
CA GLU A 68 20.77 9.71 9.84
C GLU A 68 20.49 9.05 11.20
N SER A 69 19.22 8.91 11.59
CA SER A 69 18.85 8.25 12.84
C SER A 69 19.33 6.79 12.91
N VAL A 70 19.26 6.03 11.80
CA VAL A 70 19.80 4.67 11.74
C VAL A 70 21.32 4.65 11.92
N ALA A 71 22.04 5.57 11.27
CA ALA A 71 23.49 5.69 11.44
C ALA A 71 23.89 6.10 12.87
N GLU A 72 23.13 6.99 13.52
CA GLU A 72 23.35 7.37 14.92
C GLU A 72 23.12 6.19 15.89
N MET A 73 22.09 5.37 15.62
CA MET A 73 21.85 4.14 16.37
C MET A 73 22.99 3.13 16.22
N GLU A 74 23.54 2.95 15.00
CA GLU A 74 24.71 2.08 14.76
C GLU A 74 25.97 2.58 15.47
N ASN A 75 26.13 3.90 15.60
CA ASN A 75 27.21 4.52 16.38
C ASN A 75 26.94 4.54 17.90
N GLY A 76 25.88 3.87 18.37
CA GLY A 76 25.56 3.74 19.79
C GLY A 76 25.02 5.03 20.44
N ARG A 77 24.63 6.03 19.65
CA ARG A 77 23.98 7.26 20.12
C ARG A 77 22.47 7.10 20.02
N TYR A 78 21.88 6.47 21.03
CA TYR A 78 20.42 6.40 21.18
C TYR A 78 20.03 6.76 22.61
N THR A 79 18.92 7.47 22.76
CA THR A 79 18.33 7.74 24.07
C THR A 79 17.20 6.75 24.31
N VAL A 80 17.33 5.94 25.36
CA VAL A 80 16.25 5.04 25.79
C VAL A 80 15.31 5.84 26.67
N HIS A 81 14.13 6.15 26.15
CA HIS A 81 13.05 6.71 26.94
C HIS A 81 12.08 5.60 27.33
N SER A 82 11.80 5.49 28.63
CA SER A 82 10.76 4.60 29.15
C SER A 82 9.39 5.02 28.61
N ALA A 83 8.45 4.07 28.47
CA ALA A 83 7.10 4.33 27.94
C ALA A 83 6.38 5.50 28.67
N ASP A 84 6.54 5.62 29.99
CA ASP A 84 6.02 6.74 30.78
C ASP A 84 6.70 8.09 30.45
N GLY A 85 8.01 8.09 30.17
CA GLY A 85 8.76 9.30 29.80
C GLY A 85 8.49 9.77 28.37
N LEU A 86 8.17 8.83 27.47
CA LEU A 86 7.77 9.12 26.09
C LEU A 86 6.42 9.84 26.03
N ALA A 87 5.45 9.42 26.85
CA ALA A 87 4.15 10.07 26.91
C ALA A 87 4.26 11.53 27.42
N GLY A 88 5.10 11.77 28.43
CA GLY A 88 5.35 13.12 28.94
C GLY A 88 6.06 14.03 27.93
N GLY A 89 7.09 13.53 27.24
CA GLY A 89 7.83 14.32 26.25
C GLY A 89 7.03 14.64 24.98
N LEU A 90 6.17 13.71 24.53
CA LEU A 90 5.29 13.95 23.38
C LEU A 90 4.15 14.92 23.71
N MET A 91 3.69 14.97 24.97
CA MET A 91 2.72 16.00 25.42
C MET A 91 3.34 17.39 25.43
N ASP A 92 4.60 17.53 25.84
CA ASP A 92 5.30 18.83 25.91
C ASP A 92 5.55 19.40 24.50
N ILE A 93 5.84 18.55 23.51
CA ILE A 93 6.02 18.95 22.10
C ILE A 93 4.68 19.30 21.42
N ALA A 94 3.55 18.81 21.94
CA ALA A 94 2.23 19.09 21.39
C ALA A 94 1.60 20.39 21.95
N ASP A 95 2.19 20.97 23.00
CA ASP A 95 1.69 22.19 23.66
C ASP A 95 2.48 23.46 23.26
N GLU A 96 3.49 23.35 22.39
CA GLU A 96 4.24 24.47 21.77
C GLU A 96 3.83 24.71 20.30
#